data_AF-A0A1I4VIS8-F1
#
_entry.id   AF-A0A1I4VIS8-F1
#
_cell.length_a   1.000
_cell.length_b   1.000
_cell.length_c   1.000
_cell.angle_alpha   90.00
_cell.angle_beta   90.00
_cell.angle_gamma   90.00
#
_symmetry.space_group_name_H-M   'P 1'
#
loop_
_entity.id
_entity.type
_entity.pdbx_description
1 polymer ?
#
loop_
_entity_poly.entity_id
_entity_poly.type
_entity_poly.pdbx_seq_one_letter_code
_entity_poly.pdbx_strand_id
1 'polypeptide(L)' 'MSGLNLCGYSPLMSDKLNALLARLKAHRRTLILAMAEHDGLPAGSALRQVAELENVIAAVDAVAGEEADRVRRV' A
#
# COMPACT_ATOMS: atom_id res chain seq x y z
N MET A 1 37.17 13.92 0.24
CA MET A 1 36.18 14.21 -0.82
C MET A 1 35.24 13.02 -0.90
N SER A 2 34.18 13.02 -0.11
CA SER A 2 33.16 11.95 -0.14
C SER A 2 31.97 12.47 -0.95
N GLY A 3 31.89 12.05 -2.21
CA GLY A 3 30.84 12.44 -3.14
C GLY A 3 29.55 11.67 -2.91
N LEU A 4 28.51 12.40 -2.50
CA LEU A 4 27.13 12.34 -2.99
C LEU A 4 26.63 10.97 -3.53
N ASN A 5 26.17 10.10 -2.63
CA ASN A 5 25.35 8.93 -2.97
C ASN A 5 23.86 9.12 -2.57
N LEU A 6 23.31 10.32 -2.77
CA LEU A 6 21.93 10.67 -2.40
C LEU A 6 21.01 10.97 -3.61
N CYS A 7 21.50 10.85 -4.86
CA CYS A 7 20.80 11.42 -6.02
C CYS A 7 19.92 10.44 -6.85
N GLY A 8 19.63 9.22 -6.37
CA GLY A 8 18.88 8.23 -7.17
C GLY A 8 17.69 7.55 -6.49
N TYR A 9 17.44 7.77 -5.19
CA TYR A 9 16.53 6.90 -4.44
C TYR A 9 15.15 7.50 -4.13
N SER A 10 14.98 8.82 -4.15
CA SER A 10 13.79 9.46 -3.58
C SER A 10 12.53 9.44 -4.47
N PRO A 11 12.57 9.76 -5.79
CA PRO A 11 11.38 9.65 -6.64
C PRO A 11 11.00 8.17 -6.89
N LEU A 12 12.03 7.35 -7.15
CA LEU A 12 11.85 5.92 -7.47
C LEU A 12 11.28 5.12 -6.29
N MET A 13 11.57 5.48 -5.04
CA MET A 13 10.97 4.80 -3.88
C MET A 13 9.52 5.23 -3.64
N SER A 14 9.21 6.53 -3.79
CA SER A 14 7.81 6.98 -3.77
C SER A 14 6.97 6.27 -4.84
N ASP A 15 7.49 6.15 -6.06
CA ASP A 15 6.81 5.44 -7.16
C ASP A 15 6.60 3.95 -6.86
N LYS A 16 7.61 3.29 -6.28
CA LYS A 16 7.51 1.87 -5.88
C LYS A 16 6.48 1.65 -4.76
N LEU A 17 6.41 2.54 -3.78
CA LEU A 17 5.41 2.50 -2.71
C LEU A 17 4.00 2.74 -3.27
N ASN A 18 3.84 3.71 -4.16
CA ASN A 18 2.56 3.96 -4.84
C ASN A 18 2.12 2.76 -5.70
N ALA A 19 3.06 2.12 -6.41
CA ALA A 19 2.78 0.91 -7.18
C ALA A 19 2.44 -0.30 -6.31
N LEU A 20 3.05 -0.43 -5.13
CA LEU A 20 2.65 -1.43 -4.13
C LEU A 20 1.25 -1.14 -3.61
N LEU A 21 0.97 0.10 -3.22
CA LEU A 21 -0.33 0.52 -2.71
C LEU A 21 -1.45 0.29 -3.72
N ALA A 22 -1.22 0.57 -4.99
CA ALA A 22 -2.17 0.30 -6.07
C ALA A 22 -2.50 -1.20 -6.17
N ARG A 23 -1.48 -2.07 -6.12
CA ARG A 23 -1.66 -3.52 -6.15
C ARG A 23 -2.42 -4.04 -4.92
N LEU A 24 -2.12 -3.52 -3.73
CA LEU A 24 -2.83 -3.90 -2.50
C LEU A 24 -4.30 -3.45 -2.53
N LYS A 25 -4.58 -2.23 -2.98
CA LYS A 25 -5.97 -1.71 -3.13
C LYS A 25 -6.75 -2.52 -4.17
N ALA A 26 -6.11 -2.90 -5.28
CA ALA A 26 -6.72 -3.78 -6.29
C ALA A 26 -7.03 -5.17 -5.70
N HIS A 27 -6.09 -5.77 -4.97
CA HIS A 27 -6.31 -7.07 -4.33
C HIS A 27 -7.44 -7.03 -3.30
N ARG A 28 -7.50 -5.99 -2.46
CA ARG A 28 -8.61 -5.77 -1.51
C ARG A 28 -9.95 -5.70 -2.24
N ARG A 29 -10.01 -4.94 -3.35
CA ARG A 29 -11.22 -4.84 -4.17
C ARG A 29 -11.64 -6.22 -4.70
N THR A 30 -10.70 -7.03 -5.20
CA THR A 30 -10.99 -8.39 -5.65
C THR A 30 -11.56 -9.26 -4.53
N LEU A 31 -11.00 -9.21 -3.31
CA LEU A 31 -11.52 -9.97 -2.16
C LEU A 31 -12.95 -9.54 -1.81
N ILE A 32 -13.22 -8.24 -1.75
CA ILE A 32 -14.56 -7.71 -1.43
C ILE A 32 -15.57 -8.10 -2.52
N LEU A 33 -15.17 -8.05 -3.80
CA LEU A 33 -16.05 -8.46 -4.90
C LEU A 33 -16.35 -9.97 -4.85
N ALA A 34 -15.35 -10.81 -4.58
CA ALA A 34 -15.55 -12.24 -4.40
C ALA A 34 -16.49 -12.54 -3.21
N MET A 35 -16.40 -11.77 -2.12
CA MET A 35 -17.36 -11.87 -1.00
C MET A 35 -18.78 -11.48 -1.41
N ALA A 36 -18.94 -10.50 -2.28
CA ALA A 36 -20.24 -10.05 -2.76
C ALA A 36 -20.89 -11.04 -3.74
N GLU A 37 -20.10 -11.88 -4.42
CA GLU A 37 -20.61 -12.98 -5.26
C GLU A 37 -21.25 -14.11 -4.42
N HIS A 38 -20.93 -14.19 -3.13
CA HIS A 38 -21.60 -15.12 -2.22
C HIS A 38 -22.97 -14.55 -1.78
N ASP A 39 -24.05 -15.29 -2.04
CA ASP A 39 -25.44 -14.95 -1.64
C ASP A 39 -25.69 -14.96 -0.11
N GLY A 40 -24.63 -15.05 0.71
CA GLY A 40 -24.70 -15.15 2.16
C GLY A 40 -23.59 -14.35 2.84
N LEU A 41 -23.66 -14.26 4.17
CA LEU A 41 -22.63 -13.56 4.93
C LEU A 41 -21.25 -14.19 4.71
N PRO A 42 -20.22 -13.38 4.41
CA PRO A 42 -18.85 -13.88 4.27
C PRO A 42 -18.38 -14.55 5.56
N ALA A 43 -17.60 -15.62 5.43
CA ALA A 43 -16.97 -16.26 6.58
C ALA A 43 -16.14 -15.25 7.38
N GLY A 44 -16.13 -15.37 8.71
CA GLY A 44 -15.36 -14.46 9.58
C GLY A 44 -13.86 -14.45 9.28
N SER A 45 -13.31 -15.56 8.75
CA SER A 45 -11.94 -15.62 8.24
C SER A 45 -11.70 -14.72 7.02
N ALA A 46 -12.67 -14.64 6.13
CA ALA A 46 -12.62 -13.79 4.94
C ALA A 46 -12.67 -12.30 5.35
N LEU A 47 -13.57 -11.95 6.28
CA LEU A 47 -13.62 -10.60 6.86
C LEU A 47 -12.30 -10.21 7.55
N ARG A 48 -11.70 -11.14 8.31
CA ARG A 48 -10.40 -10.93 8.96
C ARG A 48 -9.29 -10.69 7.93
N GLN A 49 -9.26 -11.46 6.84
CA GLN A 49 -8.27 -11.29 5.78
C GLN A 49 -8.34 -9.88 5.15
N VAL A 50 -9.55 -9.34 4.93
CA VAL A 50 -9.71 -7.97 4.44
C VAL A 50 -9.22 -6.95 5.47
N ALA A 51 -9.58 -7.12 6.75
CA ALA A 51 -9.12 -6.22 7.82
C ALA A 51 -7.58 -6.19 7.95
N GLU A 52 -6.94 -7.36 7.89
CA GLU A 52 -5.48 -7.48 7.90
C GLU A 52 -4.86 -6.76 6.69
N LEU A 53 -5.43 -6.94 5.50
CA LEU A 53 -4.98 -6.25 4.29
C LEU A 53 -5.16 -4.73 4.39
N GLU A 54 -6.25 -4.25 4.99
CA GLU A 54 -6.47 -2.82 5.23
C GLU A 54 -5.45 -2.21 6.19
N ASN A 55 -5.04 -2.93 7.23
CA ASN A 55 -3.95 -2.52 8.11
C ASN A 55 -2.62 -2.39 7.35
N VAL A 56 -2.31 -3.33 6.45
CA VAL A 56 -1.12 -3.25 5.60
C VAL A 56 -1.20 -2.06 4.64
N ILE A 57 -2.35 -1.83 4.01
CA ILE A 57 -2.58 -0.66 3.14
C ILE A 57 -2.33 0.64 3.91
N ALA A 58 -2.87 0.78 5.12
CA ALA A 58 -2.66 1.96 5.95
C ALA A 58 -1.19 2.17 6.29
N ALA A 59 -0.47 1.10 6.65
CA ALA A 59 0.97 1.16 6.93
C ALA A 59 1.78 1.61 5.71
N VAL A 60 1.49 1.06 4.52
CA VAL A 60 2.18 1.45 3.28
C VAL A 60 1.84 2.88 2.86
N ASP A 61 0.58 3.30 3.01
CA ASP A 61 0.14 4.67 2.71
C ASP A 61 0.84 5.70 3.61
N ALA A 62 0.98 5.40 4.90
CA ALA A 62 1.73 6.23 5.84
C ALA A 62 3.20 6.38 5.43
N VAL A 63 3.88 5.27 5.10
CA VAL A 63 5.28 5.30 4.67
C VAL A 63 5.45 6.03 3.33
N ALA A 64 4.49 5.89 2.41
CA ALA A 64 4.50 6.65 1.15
C ALA A 64 4.35 8.16 1.39
N GLY A 65 3.50 8.55 2.36
CA GLY A 65 3.37 9.93 2.80
C GLY A 65 4.67 10.48 3.39
N GLU A 66 5.31 9.73 4.29
CA GLU A 66 6.60 10.09 4.90
C GLU A 66 7.72 10.24 3.85
N GLU A 67 7.77 9.34 2.88
CA GLU A 67 8.71 9.38 1.76
C GLU A 67 8.50 10.63 0.90
N ALA A 68 7.25 10.91 0.53
CA ALA A 68 6.90 12.09 -0.26
C ALA A 68 7.22 13.39 0.48
N ASP A 69 6.95 13.46 1.78
CA ASP A 69 7.30 14.59 2.63
C ASP A 69 8.81 14.75 2.78
N ARG A 70 9.56 13.64 2.86
CA ARG A 70 11.01 13.70 2.85
C ARG A 70 11.51 14.34 1.57
N VAL A 71 11.00 13.93 0.41
CA VAL A 71 11.40 14.50 -0.90
C VAL A 71 11.13 16.00 -0.97
N ARG A 72 10.00 16.48 -0.42
CA ARG A 72 9.63 17.91 -0.45
C ARG A 72 10.47 18.79 0.48
N ARG A 73 11.12 18.21 1.49
CA ARG A 73 11.93 18.94 2.48
C ARG A 73 13.40 19.06 2.09
N VAL A 74 13.83 18.42 1.00
CA VAL A 74 15.19 18.51 0.43
C VAL A 74 15.21 19.51 -0.72
#